data_AF-A0AAV3ZBB6-F1
#
_entry.id   AF-A0AAV3ZBB6-F1
#
_cell.length_a   1.000
_cell.length_b   1.000
_cell.length_c   1.000
_cell.angle_alpha   90.00
_cell.angle_beta   90.00
_cell.angle_gamma   90.00
#
_symmetry.space_group_name_H-M   'P 1'
#
loop_
_entity.id
_entity.type
_entity.pdbx_description
1 polymer ?
#
loop_
_entity_poly.entity_id
_entity_poly.type
_entity_poly.pdbx_seq_one_letter_code
_entity_poly.pdbx_strand_id
1 'polypeptide(L)'
;MVCRKLLSTSRLLVGSRHIHMSLRHHLPMVPIVIEQTGRGERAYDIFSRLLKERIICIMGGINDELSSLVVAQLLFLQSESSKKPIHMYINSPGGSVTAGLGIYDTMQYVQPPIATWCVGQACSMASLLLCSGAPGMRHSLPNSRVMVHQPSGQAAVRQTII
;
A
#
# COMPACT_ATOMS: atom_id res chain seq x y z
N MET A 1 -32.81 -60.86 21.62
CA MET A 1 -32.24 -61.84 20.67
C MET A 1 -32.67 -61.42 19.27
N VAL A 2 -31.72 -61.16 18.35
CA VAL A 2 -31.88 -61.06 16.88
C VAL A 2 -32.75 -59.89 16.36
N CYS A 3 -32.23 -58.77 15.84
CA CYS A 3 -31.41 -58.52 14.64
C CYS A 3 -32.10 -58.85 13.30
N ARG A 4 -32.49 -57.83 12.51
CA ARG A 4 -32.23 -57.77 11.05
C ARG A 4 -32.63 -56.42 10.42
N LYS A 5 -31.59 -55.77 9.85
CA LYS A 5 -31.56 -54.76 8.76
C LYS A 5 -32.58 -55.06 7.65
N LEU A 6 -33.10 -54.13 6.82
CA LEU A 6 -32.47 -53.33 5.73
C LEU A 6 -33.69 -52.79 4.92
N LEU A 7 -33.88 -51.52 4.57
CA LEU A 7 -33.36 -50.85 3.36
C LEU A 7 -33.97 -49.43 3.30
N SER A 8 -33.14 -48.40 3.30
CA SER A 8 -33.49 -47.12 2.66
C SER A 8 -32.28 -46.70 1.85
N THR A 9 -32.40 -46.83 0.53
CA THR A 9 -31.41 -46.44 -0.45
C THR A 9 -31.48 -44.93 -0.66
N SER A 10 -30.76 -44.15 0.13
CA SER A 10 -30.44 -42.77 -0.22
C SER A 10 -29.05 -42.74 -0.87
N ARG A 11 -29.02 -42.63 -2.20
CA ARG A 11 -27.81 -42.30 -2.96
C ARG A 11 -27.30 -40.94 -2.49
N LEU A 12 -26.26 -40.92 -1.66
CA LEU A 12 -25.46 -39.72 -1.47
C LEU A 12 -24.55 -39.58 -2.69
N LEU A 13 -24.97 -38.74 -3.64
CA LEU A 13 -24.09 -38.23 -4.69
C LEU A 13 -23.04 -37.33 -4.02
N VAL A 14 -21.86 -37.88 -3.78
CA VAL A 14 -20.67 -37.10 -3.42
C VAL A 14 -20.25 -36.32 -4.67
N GLY A 15 -20.83 -35.15 -4.86
CA GLY A 15 -20.36 -34.17 -5.83
C GLY A 15 -19.06 -33.55 -5.32
N SER A 16 -17.92 -34.04 -5.81
CA SER A 16 -16.62 -33.38 -5.62
C SER A 16 -16.66 -32.02 -6.32
N ARG A 17 -17.04 -30.97 -5.59
CA ARG A 17 -16.85 -29.60 -6.03
C ARG A 17 -15.38 -29.28 -5.85
N HIS A 18 -14.60 -29.45 -6.91
CA HIS A 18 -13.30 -28.79 -7.02
C HIS A 18 -13.55 -27.28 -6.96
N ILE A 19 -13.39 -26.71 -5.77
CA ILE A 19 -13.29 -25.26 -5.60
C ILE A 19 -11.91 -24.91 -6.18
N HIS A 20 -11.88 -24.65 -7.49
CA HIS A 20 -10.70 -24.07 -8.12
C HIS A 20 -10.60 -22.62 -7.64
N MET A 21 -9.96 -22.43 -6.49
CA MET A 21 -9.66 -21.12 -5.93
C MET A 21 -8.44 -20.57 -6.68
N SER A 22 -8.57 -20.29 -7.97
CA SER A 22 -7.64 -19.39 -8.63
C SER A 22 -7.99 -17.98 -8.17
N LEU A 23 -7.29 -17.54 -7.11
CA LEU A 23 -7.04 -16.12 -6.91
C LEU A 23 -6.25 -15.64 -8.12
N ARG A 24 -6.95 -15.33 -9.22
CA ARG A 24 -6.41 -14.43 -10.23
C ARG A 24 -6.20 -13.11 -9.49
N HIS A 25 -4.98 -12.90 -9.00
CA HIS A 25 -4.50 -11.56 -8.69
C HIS A 25 -4.49 -10.83 -10.03
N HIS A 26 -5.65 -10.29 -10.40
CA HIS A 26 -5.74 -9.32 -11.45
C HIS A 26 -5.09 -8.08 -10.86
N LEU A 27 -3.76 -7.99 -10.97
CA LEU A 27 -3.10 -6.70 -10.83
C LEU A 27 -3.85 -5.78 -11.80
N PRO A 28 -4.49 -4.70 -11.31
CA PRO A 28 -5.18 -3.78 -12.20
C PRO A 28 -4.13 -3.29 -13.20
N MET A 29 -4.40 -3.46 -14.50
CA MET A 29 -3.49 -2.99 -15.54
C MET A 29 -3.28 -1.50 -15.34
N VAL A 30 -2.03 -1.10 -15.07
CA VAL A 30 -1.68 0.30 -14.91
C VAL A 30 -1.71 0.94 -16.31
N PRO A 31 -2.54 1.98 -16.55
CA PRO A 31 -2.62 2.60 -17.86
C PRO A 31 -1.29 3.23 -18.27
N ILE A 32 -1.00 3.19 -19.57
CA ILE A 32 0.15 3.85 -20.19
C ILE A 32 -0.28 5.19 -20.78
N VAL A 33 0.55 6.21 -20.56
CA VAL A 33 0.43 7.56 -21.10
C VAL A 33 1.56 7.78 -22.11
N ILE A 34 1.22 8.28 -23.29
CA ILE A 34 2.18 8.63 -24.34
C ILE A 34 2.36 10.15 -24.33
N GLU A 35 3.59 10.60 -24.14
CA GLU A 35 3.96 12.01 -24.15
C GLU A 35 4.80 12.31 -25.41
N GLN A 36 4.33 13.24 -26.24
CA GLN A 36 5.09 13.72 -27.38
C GLN A 36 6.10 14.76 -26.92
N THR A 37 7.37 14.49 -27.13
CA THR A 37 8.47 15.44 -26.88
C THR A 37 9.05 15.90 -28.21
N GLY A 38 9.77 17.02 -28.23
CA GLY A 38 10.47 17.48 -29.45
C GLY A 38 11.51 16.48 -30.02
N ARG A 39 11.80 15.38 -29.32
CA ARG A 39 12.70 14.29 -29.75
C ARG A 39 11.97 12.97 -30.02
N GLY A 40 10.63 12.97 -30.08
CA GLY A 40 9.80 11.78 -30.31
C GLY A 40 8.86 11.46 -29.15
N GLU A 41 8.23 10.29 -29.22
CA GLU A 41 7.23 9.82 -28.24
C GLU A 41 7.90 9.04 -27.10
N ARG A 42 7.44 9.27 -25.87
CA ARG A 42 7.83 8.48 -24.70
C ARG A 42 6.59 7.93 -24.01
N ALA A 43 6.62 6.63 -23.70
CA ALA A 43 5.57 5.96 -22.97
C ALA A 43 5.94 5.84 -21.49
N TYR A 44 5.01 6.18 -20.60
CA TYR A 44 5.13 6.06 -19.15
C TYR A 44 3.89 5.35 -18.62
N ASP A 45 4.03 4.52 -17.58
CA ASP A 45 2.85 4.22 -16.78
C ASP A 45 2.38 5.47 -16.01
N ILE A 46 1.12 5.49 -15.60
CA ILE A 46 0.54 6.68 -14.96
C ILE A 46 1.30 7.11 -13.69
N PHE A 47 1.84 6.17 -12.90
CA PHE A 47 2.60 6.51 -11.69
C PHE A 47 3.98 7.05 -12.02
N SER A 48 4.66 6.49 -13.02
CA SER A 48 5.92 7.07 -13.53
C SER A 48 5.71 8.48 -14.09
N ARG A 49 4.59 8.74 -14.77
CA ARG A 49 4.26 10.08 -15.24
C ARG A 49 4.02 11.05 -14.08
N LEU A 50 3.35 10.61 -13.02
CA LEU A 50 3.15 11.41 -11.80
C LEU A 50 4.46 11.67 -11.04
N LEU A 51 5.36 10.68 -10.99
CA LEU A 51 6.67 10.83 -10.34
C LEU A 51 7.51 11.93 -11.02
N LYS A 52 7.39 12.09 -12.35
CA LYS A 52 8.01 13.19 -13.09
C LYS A 52 7.49 14.58 -12.65
N GLU A 53 6.25 14.66 -12.18
CA GLU A 53 5.68 15.86 -11.51
C GLU A 53 5.93 15.88 -9.99
N ARG A 54 6.84 15.02 -9.48
CA ARG A 54 7.20 14.90 -8.06
C ARG A 54 6.05 14.44 -7.16
N ILE A 55 5.15 13.63 -7.70
CA ILE A 55 4.03 13.05 -6.97
C ILE A 55 4.34 11.58 -6.63
N ILE A 56 4.23 11.25 -5.35
CA ILE A 56 4.35 9.88 -4.79
C ILE A 56 2.99 9.44 -4.27
N CYS A 57 2.57 8.22 -4.61
CA CYS A 57 1.28 7.66 -4.21
C CYS A 57 1.45 6.51 -3.21
N ILE A 58 1.06 6.70 -1.95
CA ILE A 58 0.96 5.65 -0.93
C ILE A 58 -0.46 5.11 -0.93
N MET A 59 -0.67 4.01 -1.66
CA MET A 59 -1.98 3.41 -1.87
C MET A 59 -2.02 1.99 -1.30
N GLY A 60 -2.94 1.71 -0.38
CA GLY A 60 -3.05 0.40 0.26
C GLY A 60 -2.18 0.22 1.50
N GLY A 61 -1.94 -1.03 1.91
CA GLY A 61 -1.25 -1.35 3.16
C GLY A 61 0.25 -1.01 3.12
N ILE A 62 0.78 -0.49 4.22
CA ILE A 62 2.22 -0.20 4.35
C ILE A 62 2.96 -1.49 4.72
N ASN A 63 3.84 -1.94 3.84
CA ASN A 63 4.71 -3.10 4.03
C ASN A 63 6.14 -2.76 3.55
N ASP A 64 7.07 -3.69 3.72
CA ASP A 64 8.50 -3.45 3.42
C ASP A 64 8.75 -3.19 1.92
N GLU A 65 7.96 -3.81 1.04
CA GLU A 65 8.04 -3.58 -0.41
C GLU A 65 7.61 -2.15 -0.78
N LEU A 66 6.44 -1.72 -0.32
CA LEU A 66 5.95 -0.36 -0.54
C LEU A 66 6.91 0.67 0.07
N SER A 67 7.41 0.41 1.28
CA SER A 67 8.40 1.28 1.93
C SER A 67 9.65 1.43 1.08
N SER A 68 10.19 0.32 0.57
CA SER A 68 11.39 0.33 -0.28
C SER A 68 11.18 1.18 -1.54
N LEU A 69 10.01 1.08 -2.18
CA LEU A 69 9.65 1.90 -3.34
C LEU A 69 9.54 3.38 -3.00
N VAL A 70 8.85 3.73 -1.91
CA VAL A 70 8.68 5.13 -1.48
C VAL A 70 10.02 5.76 -1.11
N VAL A 71 10.87 5.05 -0.37
CA VAL A 71 12.22 5.51 -0.01
C VAL A 71 13.05 5.77 -1.27
N ALA A 72 13.05 4.85 -2.23
CA ALA A 72 13.76 5.03 -3.49
C ALA A 72 13.24 6.25 -4.28
N GLN A 73 11.91 6.45 -4.33
CA GLN A 73 11.31 7.60 -4.99
C GLN A 73 11.68 8.93 -4.31
N LEU A 74 11.69 8.99 -2.97
CA LEU A 74 12.10 10.20 -2.24
C LEU A 74 13.56 10.57 -2.51
N LEU A 75 14.47 9.58 -2.47
CA LEU A 75 15.89 9.80 -2.77
C LEU A 75 16.11 10.24 -4.22
N PHE A 76 15.40 9.63 -5.17
CA PHE A 76 15.42 10.02 -6.58
C PHE A 76 14.94 11.46 -6.79
N LEU A 77 13.81 11.85 -6.18
CA LEU A 77 13.27 13.20 -6.30
C LEU A 77 14.19 14.24 -5.65
N GLN A 78 14.88 13.89 -4.56
CA GLN A 78 15.91 14.73 -3.99
C GLN A 78 17.08 14.95 -4.96
N SER A 79 17.58 13.89 -5.61
CA SER A 79 18.70 14.04 -6.55
C SER A 79 18.35 14.90 -7.75
N GLU A 80 17.09 14.87 -8.21
CA GLU A 80 16.60 15.74 -9.28
C GLU A 80 16.48 17.20 -8.85
N SER A 81 16.05 17.44 -7.60
CA SER A 81 16.01 18.79 -7.02
C SER A 81 15.84 18.72 -5.51
N SER A 82 16.76 19.35 -4.78
CA SER A 82 16.68 19.50 -3.32
C SER A 82 15.73 20.59 -2.84
N LYS A 83 15.21 21.44 -3.74
CA LYS A 83 14.40 22.63 -3.39
C LYS A 83 12.93 22.49 -3.74
N LYS A 84 12.61 21.79 -4.83
CA LYS A 84 11.22 21.69 -5.31
C LYS A 84 10.42 20.76 -4.40
N PRO A 85 9.19 21.13 -4.01
CA PRO A 85 8.38 20.30 -3.12
C PRO A 85 8.10 18.91 -3.71
N ILE A 86 7.90 17.94 -2.84
CA ILE A 86 7.42 16.60 -3.18
C ILE A 86 5.98 16.47 -2.66
N HIS A 87 5.08 15.92 -3.46
CA HIS A 87 3.68 15.75 -3.08
C HIS A 87 3.39 14.27 -2.81
N MET A 88 3.16 13.92 -1.56
CA MET A 88 2.79 12.57 -1.13
C MET A 88 1.28 12.46 -0.94
N TYR A 89 0.63 11.68 -1.79
CA TYR A 89 -0.80 11.36 -1.68
C TYR A 89 -0.96 10.05 -0.92
N ILE A 90 -1.77 10.07 0.15
CA ILE A 90 -1.91 8.98 1.11
C ILE A 90 -3.35 8.50 1.12
N ASN A 91 -3.55 7.23 0.75
CA ASN A 91 -4.78 6.48 0.89
C ASN A 91 -4.46 5.09 1.45
N SER A 92 -4.30 5.00 2.76
CA SER A 92 -3.76 3.79 3.40
C SER A 92 -4.42 3.50 4.75
N PRO A 93 -4.79 2.24 5.01
CA PRO A 93 -5.24 1.80 6.33
C PRO A 93 -4.08 1.68 7.35
N GLY A 94 -2.85 2.00 6.97
CA GLY A 94 -1.65 1.77 7.77
C GLY A 94 -1.00 0.43 7.44
N GLY A 95 -0.20 -0.10 8.37
CA GLY A 95 0.51 -1.37 8.18
C GLY A 95 1.69 -1.52 9.13
N SER A 96 2.78 -2.11 8.63
CA SER A 96 4.00 -2.37 9.39
C SER A 96 4.58 -1.07 9.96
N VAL A 97 4.83 -1.06 11.28
CA VAL A 97 5.41 0.08 12.00
C VAL A 97 6.83 0.34 11.51
N THR A 98 7.65 -0.70 11.35
CA THR A 98 9.04 -0.57 10.92
C THR A 98 9.13 -0.05 9.48
N ALA A 99 8.30 -0.56 8.57
CA ALA A 99 8.21 -0.06 7.21
C ALA A 99 7.79 1.43 7.19
N GLY A 100 6.76 1.78 7.96
CA GLY A 100 6.31 3.17 8.07
C GLY A 100 7.38 4.09 8.65
N LEU A 101 8.16 3.64 9.63
CA LEU A 101 9.26 4.42 10.19
C LEU A 101 10.40 4.64 9.19
N GLY A 102 10.70 3.65 8.33
CA GLY A 102 11.68 3.84 7.25
C GLY A 102 11.27 4.95 6.28
N ILE A 103 9.98 5.03 5.94
CA ILE A 103 9.44 6.16 5.14
C ILE A 103 9.54 7.46 5.93
N TYR A 104 9.10 7.48 7.19
CA TYR A 104 9.11 8.66 8.05
C TYR A 104 10.52 9.26 8.19
N ASP A 105 11.51 8.44 8.51
CA ASP A 105 12.90 8.90 8.68
C ASP A 105 13.45 9.44 7.36
N THR A 106 13.13 8.80 6.24
CA THR A 106 13.52 9.29 4.91
C THR A 106 12.86 10.64 4.60
N MET A 107 11.59 10.84 4.98
CA MET A 107 10.91 12.13 4.83
C MET A 107 11.61 13.25 5.60
N GLN A 108 12.15 12.96 6.79
CA GLN A 108 12.90 13.94 7.58
C GLN A 108 14.34 14.13 7.08
N TYR A 109 14.93 13.09 6.47
CA TYR A 109 16.29 13.10 5.96
C TYR A 109 16.42 13.93 4.68
N VAL A 110 15.44 13.84 3.77
CA VAL A 110 15.54 14.52 2.48
C VAL A 110 15.33 16.03 2.62
N GLN A 111 16.06 16.81 1.81
CA GLN A 111 16.03 18.27 1.82
C GLN A 111 14.74 18.90 1.26
N PRO A 112 14.11 18.36 0.20
CA PRO A 112 12.89 18.94 -0.34
C PRO A 112 11.75 18.96 0.68
N PRO A 113 10.96 20.05 0.76
CA PRO A 113 9.78 20.05 1.61
C PRO A 113 8.74 19.07 1.05
N ILE A 114 8.17 18.26 1.94
CA ILE A 114 7.20 17.23 1.56
C ILE A 114 5.79 17.69 1.95
N ALA A 115 4.93 17.89 0.95
CA ALA A 115 3.50 18.08 1.14
C ALA A 115 2.81 16.73 1.27
N THR A 116 1.93 16.56 2.26
CA THR A 116 1.15 15.34 2.45
C THR A 116 -0.33 15.61 2.22
N TRP A 117 -1.00 14.68 1.54
CA TRP A 117 -2.41 14.79 1.14
C TRP A 117 -3.18 13.54 1.52
N CYS A 118 -4.08 13.64 2.49
CA CYS A 118 -5.00 12.55 2.80
C CYS A 118 -6.12 12.49 1.76
N VAL A 119 -6.17 11.39 0.99
CA VAL A 119 -7.20 11.13 -0.01
C VAL A 119 -7.88 9.81 0.34
N GLY A 120 -9.10 9.90 0.88
CA GLY A 120 -9.84 8.73 1.33
C GLY A 120 -9.54 8.39 2.79
N GLN A 121 -8.38 7.80 3.09
CA GLN A 121 -8.01 7.47 4.47
C GLN A 121 -6.52 7.56 4.77
N ALA A 122 -6.19 7.96 6.01
CA ALA A 122 -4.87 7.83 6.62
C ALA A 122 -5.04 7.27 8.04
N CYS A 123 -4.89 5.96 8.18
CA CYS A 123 -5.08 5.26 9.44
C CYS A 123 -3.74 4.74 10.00
N SER A 124 -3.61 4.68 11.32
CA SER A 124 -2.44 4.07 11.99
C SER A 124 -1.12 4.69 11.50
N MET A 125 -0.15 3.90 11.01
CA MET A 125 1.09 4.42 10.42
C MET A 125 0.89 5.42 9.28
N ALA A 126 -0.19 5.32 8.49
CA ALA A 126 -0.47 6.30 7.45
C ALA A 126 -0.88 7.67 8.04
N SER A 127 -1.54 7.69 9.20
CA SER A 127 -1.84 8.94 9.92
C SER A 127 -0.56 9.62 10.44
N LEU A 128 0.44 8.82 10.86
CA LEU A 128 1.74 9.33 11.26
C LEU A 128 2.48 9.95 10.08
N LEU A 129 2.52 9.25 8.94
CA LEU A 129 3.11 9.77 7.70
C LEU A 129 2.40 11.03 7.18
N LEU A 130 1.07 11.10 7.31
CA LEU A 130 0.32 12.31 7.00
C LEU A 130 0.78 13.49 7.86
N CYS A 131 0.94 13.27 9.16
CA CYS A 131 1.35 14.30 10.11
C CYS A 131 2.82 14.72 9.99
N SER A 132 3.67 13.89 9.36
CA SER A 132 5.11 14.14 9.17
C SER A 132 5.47 14.96 7.92
N GLY A 133 4.47 15.42 7.17
CA GLY A 133 4.67 16.43 6.12
C GLY A 133 5.22 17.74 6.69
N ALA A 134 5.82 18.54 5.81
CA ALA A 134 6.43 19.82 6.17
C ALA A 134 5.41 20.77 6.86
N PRO A 135 5.85 21.63 7.79
CA PRO A 135 4.97 22.60 8.45
C PRO A 135 4.17 23.43 7.45
N GLY A 136 2.84 23.49 7.64
CA GLY A 136 1.93 24.21 6.73
C GLY A 136 1.56 23.46 5.44
N MET A 137 2.13 22.28 5.18
CA MET A 137 1.94 21.50 3.94
C MET A 137 1.27 20.14 4.19
N ARG A 138 0.44 20.06 5.24
CA ARG A 138 -0.29 18.84 5.64
C ARG A 138 -1.77 19.04 5.36
N HIS A 139 -2.27 18.35 4.34
CA HIS A 139 -3.58 18.59 3.77
C HIS A 139 -4.46 17.35 3.86
N SER A 140 -5.76 17.56 3.94
CA SER A 140 -6.77 16.51 3.87
C SER A 140 -7.91 16.96 2.99
N LEU A 141 -8.39 16.07 2.12
CA LEU A 141 -9.63 16.34 1.39
C LEU A 141 -10.84 16.32 2.34
N PRO A 142 -11.95 16.99 2.00
CA PRO A 142 -13.08 17.20 2.93
C PRO A 142 -13.73 15.92 3.47
N ASN A 143 -13.72 14.83 2.68
CA ASN A 143 -14.34 13.55 3.05
C ASN A 143 -13.33 12.48 3.49
N SER A 144 -12.07 12.86 3.64
CA SER A 144 -11.03 11.93 4.08
C SER A 144 -11.13 11.67 5.59
N ARG A 145 -10.77 10.45 6.00
CA ARG A 145 -10.74 10.05 7.40
C ARG A 145 -9.31 9.86 7.89
N VAL A 146 -9.01 10.42 9.07
CA VAL A 146 -7.75 10.20 9.77
C VAL A 146 -8.05 9.43 11.05
N MET A 147 -7.42 8.27 11.23
CA MET A 147 -7.65 7.40 12.39
C MET A 147 -6.31 7.10 13.06
N VAL A 148 -6.17 7.48 14.32
CA VAL A 148 -5.02 7.14 15.14
C VAL A 148 -5.40 6.00 16.09
N HIS A 149 -4.47 5.07 16.32
CA HIS A 149 -4.60 4.06 17.37
C HIS A 149 -3.21 3.55 17.76
N GLN A 150 -3.12 2.93 18.94
CA GLN A 150 -1.89 2.32 19.43
C GLN A 150 -1.42 1.14 18.54
N PRO A 151 -0.10 0.90 18.40
CA PRO A 151 0.40 -0.23 17.62
C PRO A 151 -0.15 -1.58 18.11
N SER A 152 -0.32 -2.51 17.18
CA SER A 152 -0.69 -3.90 17.46
C SER A 152 0.39 -4.83 16.94
N GLY A 153 0.72 -5.88 17.69
CA GLY A 153 1.68 -6.90 17.27
C GLY A 153 1.27 -8.29 17.78
N GLN A 154 1.66 -9.32 17.05
CA GLN A 154 1.47 -10.71 17.43
C GLN A 154 2.85 -11.34 17.66
N ALA A 155 3.09 -11.90 18.84
CA ALA A 155 4.28 -12.70 19.11
C ALA A 155 3.92 -14.19 19.05
N ALA A 156 4.53 -14.93 18.13
CA ALA A 156 4.41 -16.39 18.08
C ALA A 156 5.63 -17.01 18.77
N VAL A 157 5.40 -17.71 19.88
CA VAL A 157 6.45 -18.48 20.54
C VAL A 157 6.51 -19.85 19.87
N ARG A 158 7.65 -20.17 19.24
CA ARG A 158 7.88 -21.51 18.72
C ARG A 158 8.27 -22.40 19.90
N GLN A 159 7.34 -23.23 20.35
CA GLN A 159 7.60 -24.19 21.41
C GLN A 159 8.41 -25.34 20.82
N THR A 160 9.73 -25.33 21.06
CA THR A 160 10.58 -26.49 20.77
C THR A 160 10.32 -27.51 21.87
N ILE A 161 9.69 -28.63 21.51
CA ILE A 161 9.62 -29.79 22.38
C ILE A 161 11.01 -30.44 22.34
N ILE A 162 11.70 -30.43 23.47
CA ILE A 162 12.91 -31.21 23.75
C ILE A 162 12.56 -32.69 23.90
#